data_AF-A0A6B3G3J5-F1
#
_entry.id   AF-A0A6B3G3J5-F1
#
_cell.length_a   1.000
_cell.length_b   1.000
_cell.length_c   1.000
_cell.angle_alpha   90.00
_cell.angle_beta   90.00
_cell.angle_gamma   90.00
#
_symmetry.space_group_name_H-M   'P 1'
#
loop_
_entity.id
_entity.type
_entity.pdbx_description
1 polymer ?
#
loop_
_entity_poly.entity_id
_entity_poly.type
_entity_poly.pdbx_seq_one_letter_code
_entity_poly.pdbx_strand_id
1 'polypeptide(L)' 'GMADKVLAAVGVESTASAVARHYGSGLLDGWLVDTVDAGAVDEVEAAGIRCRAVPLMMTDVDATAEMARQALALAEEVRA' A
#
# COMPACT_ATOMS: atom_id res chain seq x y z
N GLY A 1 -6.49 14.62 0.18
CA GLY A 1 -5.72 15.45 1.15
C GLY A 1 -4.63 16.22 0.44
N MET A 2 -3.63 16.81 1.11
CA MET A 2 -2.57 17.59 0.44
C MET A 2 -1.69 16.75 -0.49
N ALA A 3 -1.52 15.45 -0.21
CA ALA A 3 -0.84 14.49 -1.08
C ALA A 3 -1.41 14.47 -2.51
N ASP A 4 -2.72 14.71 -2.66
CA ASP A 4 -3.38 14.71 -3.96
C ASP A 4 -2.85 15.80 -4.89
N LYS A 5 -2.54 16.97 -4.34
CA LYS A 5 -1.98 18.09 -5.09
C LYS A 5 -0.55 17.83 -5.56
N VAL A 6 0.21 17.03 -4.82
CA VAL A 6 1.61 16.71 -5.13
C VAL A 6 1.67 15.58 -6.15
N LEU A 7 0.82 14.55 -6.02
CA LEU A 7 0.74 13.44 -6.98
C LEU A 7 0.21 13.91 -8.35
N ALA A 8 -0.79 14.80 -8.36
CA ALA A 8 -1.29 15.40 -9.59
C ALA A 8 -0.20 16.16 -10.38
N ALA A 9 0.78 16.77 -9.68
CA ALA A 9 1.88 17.48 -10.32
C ALA A 9 2.84 16.57 -11.11
N VAL A 10 2.87 15.28 -10.77
CA VAL A 10 3.66 14.25 -11.48
C VAL A 10 2.78 13.31 -12.31
N GLY A 11 1.49 13.62 -12.47
CA GLY A 11 0.55 12.85 -13.29
C GLY A 11 0.15 11.50 -12.69
N VAL A 12 0.30 11.33 -11.36
CA VAL A 12 -0.11 10.11 -10.65
C VAL A 12 -1.45 10.39 -9.98
N GLU A 13 -2.42 9.50 -10.18
CA GLU A 13 -3.69 9.56 -9.46
C GLU A 13 -3.49 9.28 -7.96
N SER A 14 -4.30 9.92 -7.13
CA SER A 14 -4.19 9.81 -5.67
C SER A 14 -4.91 8.58 -5.12
N THR A 15 -4.69 7.43 -5.76
CA THR A 15 -5.22 6.14 -5.35
C THR A 15 -4.08 5.22 -4.93
N ALA A 16 -4.38 4.27 -4.03
CA ALA A 16 -3.38 3.33 -3.55
C ALA A 16 -2.78 2.49 -4.68
N SER A 17 -3.59 2.11 -5.68
CA SER A 17 -3.11 1.35 -6.84
C SER A 17 -2.26 2.17 -7.80
N ALA A 18 -2.60 3.44 -8.03
CA ALA A 18 -1.79 4.33 -8.87
C ALA A 18 -0.40 4.58 -8.26
N VAL A 19 -0.32 4.77 -6.94
CA VAL A 19 0.96 4.95 -6.24
C VAL A 19 1.80 3.66 -6.27
N ALA A 20 1.18 2.50 -6.00
CA ALA A 20 1.88 1.21 -6.07
C ALA A 20 2.47 0.95 -7.47
N ARG A 21 1.69 1.22 -8.53
CA ARG A 21 2.17 1.11 -9.92
C ARG A 21 3.25 2.12 -10.27
N HIS A 22 3.18 3.33 -9.71
CA HIS A 22 4.20 4.35 -9.94
C HIS A 22 5.57 3.93 -9.40
N TYR A 23 5.61 3.32 -8.21
CA TYR A 23 6.85 2.74 -7.67
C TYR A 23 7.24 1.44 -8.40
N GLY A 24 6.27 0.59 -8.70
CA GLY A 24 6.43 -0.63 -9.47
C GLY A 24 7.07 -1.80 -8.72
N SER A 25 6.89 -3.00 -9.26
CA SER A 25 7.40 -4.28 -8.70
C SER A 25 8.92 -4.44 -8.79
N GLY A 26 9.62 -3.56 -9.50
CA GLY A 26 11.08 -3.49 -9.46
C GLY A 26 11.64 -2.91 -8.15
N LEU A 27 10.79 -2.24 -7.37
CA LEU A 27 11.14 -1.63 -6.08
C LEU A 27 10.32 -2.21 -4.92
N LEU A 28 9.04 -2.52 -5.15
CA LEU A 28 8.12 -2.99 -4.13
C LEU A 28 7.85 -4.49 -4.28
N ASP A 29 8.23 -5.26 -3.27
CA ASP A 29 7.83 -6.67 -3.15
C ASP A 29 6.41 -6.81 -2.55
N GLY A 30 6.03 -5.86 -1.69
CA GLY A 30 4.73 -5.86 -1.01
C GLY A 30 4.17 -4.47 -0.77
N TRP A 31 2.83 -4.36 -0.80
CA TRP A 31 2.09 -3.12 -0.58
C TRP A 31 0.89 -3.34 0.34
N LEU A 32 0.75 -2.52 1.38
CA LEU A 32 -0.42 -2.51 2.24
C LEU A 32 -1.32 -1.34 1.85
N VAL A 33 -2.63 -1.59 1.78
CA VAL A 33 -3.66 -0.56 1.60
C VAL A 33 -4.59 -0.54 2.80
N ASP A 34 -5.32 0.57 3.01
CA ASP A 34 -6.31 0.59 4.08
C ASP A 34 -7.48 -0.34 3.74
N THR A 35 -8.18 -0.83 4.75
CA THR A 35 -9.45 -1.55 4.60
C THR A 35 -10.48 -0.84 3.71
N VAL A 36 -10.54 0.49 3.73
CA VAL A 36 -11.46 1.25 2.85
C VAL A 36 -11.06 1.17 1.37
N ASP A 37 -9.78 0.88 1.10
CA ASP A 37 -9.20 0.74 -0.23
C ASP A 37 -9.05 -0.74 -0.64
N ALA A 38 -9.78 -1.66 0.00
CA ALA A 38 -9.69 -3.10 -0.30
C ALA A 38 -9.95 -3.42 -1.78
N GLY A 39 -10.74 -2.61 -2.49
CA GLY A 39 -10.95 -2.75 -3.93
C GLY A 39 -9.70 -2.51 -4.80
N ALA A 40 -8.65 -1.89 -4.26
CA ALA A 40 -7.39 -1.67 -4.96
C ALA A 40 -6.47 -2.92 -4.94
N VAL A 41 -6.75 -3.92 -4.10
CA VAL A 41 -5.87 -5.08 -3.92
C VAL A 41 -5.65 -5.82 -5.24
N ASP A 42 -6.73 -6.24 -5.91
CA ASP A 42 -6.66 -7.00 -7.16
C ASP A 42 -5.88 -6.25 -8.25
N GLU A 43 -6.04 -4.92 -8.33
CA GLU A 43 -5.33 -4.08 -9.30
C GLU A 43 -3.82 -4.00 -9.01
N VAL A 44 -3.44 -3.93 -7.73
CA VAL A 44 -2.02 -3.93 -7.31
C VAL A 44 -1.39 -5.31 -7.53
N GLU A 45 -2.12 -6.39 -7.23
CA GLU A 45 -1.63 -7.75 -7.46
C GLU A 45 -1.46 -8.06 -8.95
N ALA A 46 -2.38 -7.58 -9.80
CA ALA A 46 -2.23 -7.66 -11.25
C ALA A 46 -0.99 -6.91 -11.78
N ALA A 47 -0.47 -5.93 -11.03
CA ALA A 47 0.78 -5.25 -11.33
C ALA A 47 2.03 -6.01 -10.83
N GLY A 48 1.86 -7.20 -10.25
CA GLY A 48 2.95 -8.06 -9.79
C GLY A 48 3.50 -7.70 -8.41
N ILE A 49 2.74 -6.95 -7.60
CA ILE A 49 3.10 -6.57 -6.23
C ILE A 49 2.15 -7.28 -5.28
N ARG A 50 2.66 -8.03 -4.30
CA ARG A 50 1.79 -8.68 -3.32
C ARG A 50 1.06 -7.62 -2.50
N CYS A 51 -0.26 -7.71 -2.41
CA CYS A 51 -1.06 -6.66 -1.79
C CYS A 51 -2.06 -7.22 -0.78
N ARG A 52 -2.31 -6.47 0.29
CA ARG A 52 -3.46 -6.73 1.17
C ARG A 52 -3.98 -5.48 1.85
N ALA A 53 -5.27 -5.51 2.17
CA ALA A 53 -5.93 -4.47 2.94
C ALA A 53 -5.86 -4.75 4.44
N VAL A 54 -5.40 -3.78 5.23
CA VAL A 54 -5.33 -3.83 6.70
C VAL A 54 -5.68 -2.44 7.26
N PRO A 55 -6.03 -2.29 8.55
CA PRO A 55 -6.21 -0.96 9.12
C PRO A 55 -4.90 -0.15 9.06
N LEU A 56 -4.89 0.97 8.33
CA LEU A 56 -3.71 1.83 8.15
C LEU A 56 -3.85 3.21 8.80
N MET A 57 -4.92 3.43 9.57
CA MET A 57 -5.05 4.64 10.39
C MET A 57 -4.25 4.52 11.69
N MET A 58 -3.23 5.37 11.87
CA MET A 58 -2.41 5.45 13.09
C MET A 58 -3.12 6.22 14.21
N THR A 59 -4.21 5.66 14.76
CA THR A 59 -4.99 6.33 15.83
C THR A 59 -4.25 6.41 17.16
N ASP A 60 -3.39 5.44 17.44
CA ASP A 60 -2.56 5.32 18.62
C ASP A 60 -1.34 4.43 18.35
N VAL A 61 -0.51 4.25 19.38
CA VAL A 61 0.73 3.46 19.30
C VAL A 61 0.45 1.98 19.06
N ASP A 62 -0.64 1.43 19.62
CA ASP A 62 -0.96 0.01 19.49
C ASP A 62 -1.45 -0.31 18.07
N ALA A 63 -2.28 0.58 17.49
CA ALA A 63 -2.70 0.51 16.08
C ALA A 63 -1.51 0.62 15.14
N THR A 64 -0.57 1.53 15.42
CA THR A 64 0.66 1.68 14.63
C THR A 64 1.57 0.45 14.76
N ALA A 65 1.67 -0.14 15.94
CA ALA A 65 2.42 -1.37 16.15
C ALA A 65 1.79 -2.56 15.42
N GLU A 66 0.46 -2.62 15.33
CA GLU A 66 -0.22 -3.64 14.53
C GLU A 66 0.06 -3.48 13.04
N MET A 67 0.00 -2.25 12.53
CA MET A 67 0.38 -1.95 11.15
C MET A 67 1.81 -2.42 10.82
N ALA A 68 2.76 -2.17 11.72
CA ALA A 68 4.14 -2.64 11.55
C ALA A 68 4.25 -4.17 11.55
N ARG A 69 3.49 -4.87 12.41
CA ARG A 69 3.40 -6.34 12.37
C ARG A 69 2.86 -6.85 11.04
N GLN A 70 1.83 -6.21 10.50
CA GLN A 70 1.30 -6.54 9.18
C GLN A 70 2.34 -6.32 8.08
N ALA A 71 3.15 -5.26 8.14
CA ALA A 71 4.20 -5.03 7.15
C ALA A 71 5.29 -6.13 7.21
N LEU A 72 5.74 -6.49 8.41
CA LEU A 72 6.75 -7.54 8.60
C LEU A 72 6.26 -8.92 8.16
N ALA A 73 5.02 -9.27 8.50
CA ALA A 73 4.44 -10.53 8.06
C ALA A 73 4.37 -10.63 6.52
N LEU A 74 3.95 -9.56 5.85
CA LEU A 74 3.94 -9.49 4.39
C LEU A 74 5.35 -9.61 3.80
N ALA A 75 6.35 -8.97 4.41
CA ALA A 75 7.74 -9.07 3.97
C ALA A 75 8.30 -10.50 4.07
N GLU A 76 7.93 -11.26 5.10
CA GLU A 76 8.32 -12.68 5.19
C GLU A 76 7.58 -13.55 4.16
N GLU A 77 6.33 -13.23 3.80
CA GLU A 77 5.58 -13.96 2.75
C GLU A 77 6.23 -13.83 1.37
N VAL A 78 6.74 -12.64 1.02
CA VAL A 78 7.30 -12.36 -0.32
C VAL A 78 8.79 -12.69 -0.46
N ARG A 79 9.47 -12.99 0.65
CA ARG A 79 10.88 -13.43 0.65
C ARG A 79 11.04 -14.90 0.20
N ALA A 80 9.99 -15.72 0.39
CA ALA A 80 10.01 -17.16 0.15
C ALA A 80 9.87 -17.52 -1.33
#